data_AF-A0A951SYR4-F1
#
_entry.id   AF-A0A951SYR4-F1
#
_cell.length_a   1.000
_cell.length_b   1.000
_cell.length_c   1.000
_cell.angle_alpha   90.00
_cell.angle_beta   90.00
_cell.angle_gamma   90.00
#
_symmetry.space_group_name_H-M   'P 1'
#
loop_
_entity.id
_entity.type
_entity.pdbx_description
1 polymer ?
#
loop_
_entity_poly.entity_id
_entity_poly.type
_entity_poly.pdbx_seq_one_letter_code
_entity_poly.pdbx_strand_id
1 'polypeptide(L)'
;MSETKKAVESRRKYWQSLEERVLPPTEDWITPEFETSRNEMADAAATTKFSRKDFMKIMGAGAVMLQAACRRPTEQIVPAVISAPEYTPGEKLYYSSVTKEGTGIIIHSREGRPIKIAGNPDHPITHGGVTASEVASLMDLYDPDRLRYPVSIKNGKKQKATESQVIKDTQKAVKDGNYVLLTGPINSPSSKALIEDFLKAIRAVVI
;
A
#
# COMPACT_ATOMS: atom_id res chain seq x y z
N MET A 1 -59.06 -9.54 64.26
CA MET A 1 -59.31 -8.93 62.93
C MET A 1 -58.05 -8.19 62.52
N SER A 2 -57.17 -8.81 61.72
CA SER A 2 -57.21 -8.94 60.25
C SER A 2 -56.24 -7.92 59.63
N GLU A 3 -54.98 -8.32 59.43
CA GLU A 3 -54.44 -8.68 58.10
C GLU A 3 -54.52 -7.56 57.06
N THR A 4 -53.37 -7.01 56.65
CA THR A 4 -53.06 -6.85 55.22
C THR A 4 -51.57 -7.05 55.02
N LYS A 5 -51.27 -7.91 54.05
CA LYS A 5 -50.06 -8.71 53.88
C LYS A 5 -48.97 -7.96 53.12
N LYS A 6 -47.72 -8.34 53.41
CA LYS A 6 -46.54 -8.16 52.56
C LYS A 6 -46.89 -8.31 51.07
N ALA A 7 -46.73 -7.24 50.30
CA ALA A 7 -46.50 -7.34 48.86
C ALA A 7 -45.00 -7.10 48.63
N VAL A 8 -44.19 -8.13 48.87
CA VAL A 8 -42.89 -8.24 48.21
C VAL A 8 -43.24 -8.59 46.78
N GLU A 9 -43.31 -7.57 45.94
CA GLU A 9 -43.46 -7.75 44.50
C GLU A 9 -42.22 -8.49 44.01
N SER A 10 -42.36 -9.80 43.82
CA SER A 10 -41.31 -10.65 43.29
C SER A 10 -41.03 -10.19 41.87
N ARG A 11 -39.97 -9.40 41.68
CA ARG A 11 -39.41 -9.14 40.36
C ARG A 11 -39.11 -10.51 39.75
N ARG A 12 -39.90 -10.90 38.73
CA ARG A 12 -39.69 -12.15 38.01
C ARG A 12 -38.28 -12.09 37.41
N LYS A 13 -37.37 -12.92 37.93
CA LYS A 13 -36.01 -13.03 37.39
C LYS A 13 -36.12 -13.86 36.11
N TYR A 14 -36.02 -13.17 34.97
CA TYR A 14 -35.98 -13.83 33.66
C TYR A 14 -34.60 -14.45 33.45
N TRP A 15 -34.59 -15.62 32.82
CA TRP A 15 -33.37 -16.38 32.60
C TRP A 15 -32.61 -15.72 31.45
N GLN A 16 -31.32 -15.48 31.63
CA GLN A 16 -30.52 -14.71 30.69
C GLN A 16 -29.92 -15.59 29.59
N SER A 17 -29.81 -16.90 29.83
CA SER A 17 -29.39 -17.90 28.85
C SER A 17 -30.25 -19.16 28.89
N LEU A 18 -30.18 -19.97 27.82
CA LEU A 18 -30.89 -21.25 27.74
C LEU A 18 -30.24 -22.29 28.66
N GLU A 19 -28.95 -22.15 28.95
CA GLU A 19 -28.21 -23.01 29.84
C GLU A 19 -28.63 -22.84 31.31
N GLU A 20 -28.97 -21.60 31.72
CA GLU A 20 -29.55 -21.29 33.05
C GLU A 20 -30.89 -22.02 33.29
N ARG A 21 -31.52 -22.53 32.21
CA ARG A 21 -32.79 -23.28 32.27
C ARG A 21 -32.66 -24.71 32.73
N VAL A 22 -31.60 -25.36 32.31
CA VAL A 22 -31.54 -26.82 32.22
C VAL A 22 -30.73 -27.41 33.38
N LEU A 23 -29.83 -26.65 33.99
CA LEU A 23 -28.92 -27.13 35.04
C LEU A 23 -29.11 -26.37 36.35
N PRO A 24 -29.01 -27.03 37.53
CA PRO A 24 -28.95 -26.31 38.80
C PRO A 24 -27.69 -25.43 38.86
N PRO A 25 -27.72 -24.25 39.49
CA PRO A 25 -26.59 -23.32 39.47
C PRO A 25 -25.39 -23.94 40.21
N THR A 26 -24.30 -24.18 39.49
CA THR A 26 -22.97 -24.44 40.06
C THR A 26 -22.34 -23.12 40.49
N GLU A 27 -21.64 -23.10 41.63
CA GLU A 27 -21.11 -21.89 42.31
C GLU A 27 -20.34 -20.93 41.38
N ASP A 28 -19.67 -21.48 40.36
CA ASP A 28 -18.84 -20.74 39.41
C ASP A 28 -19.62 -19.73 38.52
N TRP A 29 -20.95 -19.85 38.43
CA TRP A 29 -21.79 -19.02 37.55
C TRP A 29 -22.30 -17.76 38.24
N ILE A 30 -22.12 -17.68 39.56
CA ILE A 30 -22.59 -16.56 40.39
C ILE A 30 -21.59 -15.39 40.32
N THR A 31 -20.33 -15.67 39.97
CA THR A 31 -19.28 -14.66 39.82
C THR A 31 -19.23 -14.12 38.40
N PRO A 32 -19.48 -12.81 38.17
CA PRO A 32 -19.30 -12.22 36.86
C PRO A 32 -17.81 -12.26 36.45
N GLU A 33 -17.52 -12.74 35.23
CA GLU A 33 -16.13 -12.89 34.75
C GLU A 33 -15.36 -11.57 34.57
N PHE A 34 -16.09 -10.46 34.59
CA PHE A 34 -15.52 -9.13 34.71
C PHE A 34 -15.98 -8.57 36.06
N GLU A 35 -15.05 -8.11 36.89
CA GLU A 35 -15.22 -7.72 38.31
C GLU A 35 -16.39 -6.77 38.61
N THR A 36 -17.06 -6.22 37.61
CA THR A 36 -18.29 -5.43 37.78
C THR A 36 -19.25 -5.68 36.62
N SER A 37 -20.50 -6.05 36.92
CA SER A 37 -21.55 -6.16 35.91
C SER A 37 -21.97 -4.79 35.39
N ARG A 38 -22.44 -4.71 34.14
CA ARG A 38 -22.89 -3.44 33.53
C ARG A 38 -23.98 -2.73 34.35
N ASN A 39 -24.81 -3.49 35.04
CA ASN A 39 -25.87 -2.97 35.91
C ASN A 39 -25.30 -2.39 37.20
N GLU A 40 -24.28 -3.01 37.80
CA GLU A 40 -23.56 -2.47 38.96
C GLU A 40 -22.78 -1.20 38.62
N MET A 41 -22.18 -1.13 37.43
CA MET A 41 -21.56 0.13 36.96
C MET A 41 -22.59 1.24 36.78
N ALA A 42 -23.78 0.91 36.26
CA ALA A 42 -24.85 1.88 36.04
C ALA A 42 -25.46 2.37 37.37
N ASP A 43 -25.68 1.46 38.34
CA ASP A 43 -26.15 1.83 39.68
C ASP A 43 -25.09 2.62 40.47
N ALA A 44 -23.81 2.24 40.35
CA ALA A 44 -22.70 3.00 40.91
C ALA A 44 -22.62 4.41 40.31
N ALA A 45 -22.75 4.55 38.98
CA ALA A 45 -22.78 5.85 38.31
C ALA A 45 -23.99 6.70 38.74
N ALA A 46 -25.15 6.06 38.98
CA ALA A 46 -26.36 6.75 39.44
C ALA A 46 -26.28 7.19 40.91
N THR A 47 -25.52 6.48 41.75
CA THR A 47 -25.35 6.77 43.19
C THR A 47 -24.12 7.61 43.53
N THR A 48 -23.14 7.69 42.62
CA THR A 48 -21.96 8.56 42.81
C THR A 48 -22.32 10.03 42.73
N LYS A 49 -22.17 10.76 43.84
CA LYS A 49 -22.34 12.22 43.89
C LYS A 49 -21.16 12.90 43.17
N PHE A 50 -21.42 13.46 42.00
CA PHE A 50 -20.41 14.17 41.22
C PHE A 50 -20.06 15.50 41.90
N SER A 51 -18.85 15.62 42.46
CA SER A 51 -18.41 16.86 43.10
C SER A 51 -17.87 17.85 42.07
N ARG A 52 -17.94 19.17 42.38
CA ARG A 52 -17.31 20.21 41.55
C ARG A 52 -15.82 19.95 41.31
N LYS A 53 -15.14 19.31 42.27
CA LYS A 53 -13.72 18.94 42.17
C LYS A 53 -13.50 17.81 41.16
N ASP A 54 -14.39 16.83 41.09
CA ASP A 54 -14.27 15.72 40.15
C ASP A 54 -14.60 16.13 38.71
N PHE A 55 -15.54 17.07 38.54
CA PHE A 55 -15.74 17.75 37.25
C PHE A 55 -14.46 18.46 36.78
N MET A 56 -13.82 19.24 37.66
CA MET A 56 -12.59 19.95 37.33
C MET A 56 -11.42 19.00 37.02
N LYS A 57 -11.35 17.82 37.68
CA LYS A 57 -10.36 16.78 37.34
C LYS A 57 -10.60 16.21 35.94
N ILE A 58 -11.84 15.90 35.59
CA ILE A 58 -12.19 15.31 34.29
C ILE A 58 -11.99 16.33 33.16
N MET A 59 -12.45 17.58 33.35
CA MET A 59 -12.24 18.65 32.39
C MET A 59 -10.75 18.99 32.22
N GLY A 60 -9.99 19.03 33.31
CA GLY A 60 -8.54 19.23 33.28
C GLY A 60 -7.81 18.10 32.54
N ALA A 61 -8.18 16.84 32.80
CA ALA A 61 -7.64 15.69 32.08
C ALA A 61 -8.00 15.72 30.58
N GLY A 62 -9.23 16.10 30.22
CA GLY A 62 -9.67 16.25 28.84
C GLY A 62 -8.91 17.33 28.07
N ALA A 63 -8.61 18.46 28.71
CA ALA A 63 -7.85 19.55 28.10
C ALA A 63 -6.41 19.15 27.75
N VAL A 64 -5.74 18.37 28.60
CA VAL A 64 -4.37 17.88 28.34
C VAL A 64 -4.35 16.85 27.21
N MET A 65 -5.32 15.93 27.17
CA MET A 65 -5.40 14.92 26.11
C MET A 65 -5.66 15.54 24.74
N LEU A 66 -6.44 16.63 24.67
CA LEU A 66 -6.67 17.36 23.42
C LEU A 66 -5.39 18.01 22.87
N GLN A 67 -4.50 18.50 23.75
CA GLN A 67 -3.22 19.07 23.34
C GLN A 67 -2.25 18.00 22.80
N ALA A 68 -2.25 16.80 23.40
CA ALA A 68 -1.47 15.67 22.88
C ALA A 68 -1.99 15.17 21.51
N ALA A 69 -3.31 15.26 21.27
CA ALA A 69 -3.93 14.85 20.00
C ALA A 69 -3.65 15.81 18.83
N CYS A 70 -3.31 17.07 19.09
CA CYS A 70 -3.03 18.07 18.06
C CYS A 70 -1.55 18.14 17.61
N ARG A 71 -0.70 17.21 18.06
CA ARG A 71 0.72 17.22 17.67
C ARG A 71 0.88 16.69 16.23
N ARG A 72 1.11 17.62 15.29
CA ARG A 72 1.46 17.26 13.91
C ARG A 72 2.80 16.52 13.90
N PRO A 73 2.94 15.44 13.10
CA PRO A 73 4.23 14.81 12.92
C PRO A 73 5.22 15.82 12.33
N THR A 74 6.47 15.77 12.78
CA THR A 74 7.52 16.62 12.23
C THR A 74 7.89 16.10 10.83
N GLU A 75 7.55 16.86 9.80
CA GLU A 75 7.99 16.58 8.43
C GLU A 75 9.43 17.05 8.23
N GLN A 76 10.26 16.20 7.62
CA GLN A 76 11.65 16.52 7.30
C GLN A 76 11.75 16.96 5.85
N ILE A 77 12.40 18.09 5.59
CA ILE A 77 12.73 18.57 4.26
C ILE A 77 14.18 18.16 3.98
N VAL A 78 14.38 17.22 3.06
CA VAL A 78 15.71 16.70 2.70
C VAL A 78 16.17 17.37 1.41
N PRO A 79 17.15 18.29 1.44
CA PRO A 79 17.68 18.92 0.23
C PRO A 79 18.56 17.95 -0.57
N ALA A 80 18.72 18.22 -1.87
CA ALA A 80 19.67 17.49 -2.70
C ALA A 80 21.11 17.74 -2.22
N VAL A 81 21.90 16.67 -2.10
CA VAL A 81 23.32 16.78 -1.74
C VAL A 81 24.13 17.40 -2.88
N ILE A 82 23.78 17.04 -4.12
CA ILE A 82 24.37 17.58 -5.35
C ILE A 82 23.20 17.95 -6.26
N SER A 83 23.05 19.25 -6.52
CA SER A 83 22.01 19.76 -7.41
C SER A 83 22.54 19.84 -8.84
N ALA A 84 21.81 19.25 -9.79
CA ALA A 84 22.04 19.49 -11.21
C ALA A 84 21.63 20.94 -11.54
N PRO A 85 22.31 21.62 -12.49
CA PRO A 85 22.03 23.03 -12.81
C PRO A 85 20.62 23.24 -13.41
N GLU A 86 20.08 22.21 -14.08
CA GLU A 86 18.73 22.22 -14.66
C GLU A 86 17.63 21.98 -13.61
N TYR A 87 17.99 21.63 -12.38
CA TYR A 87 17.03 21.24 -11.34
C TYR A 87 16.79 22.38 -10.34
N THR A 88 15.60 22.98 -10.44
CA THR A 88 15.08 23.94 -9.45
C THR A 88 13.95 23.30 -8.64
N PRO A 89 14.06 23.16 -7.31
CA PRO A 89 12.98 22.62 -6.48
C PRO A 89 11.67 23.40 -6.65
N GLY A 90 10.57 22.68 -6.86
CA GLY A 90 9.24 23.27 -7.08
C GLY A 90 8.89 23.55 -8.55
N GLU A 91 9.86 23.61 -9.46
CA GLU A 91 9.61 23.79 -10.89
C GLU A 91 9.48 22.44 -11.62
N LYS A 92 8.67 22.42 -12.68
CA LYS A 92 8.48 21.23 -13.51
C LYS A 92 9.51 21.23 -14.64
N LEU A 93 10.10 20.09 -14.88
CA LEU A 93 10.96 19.84 -16.03
C LEU A 93 10.19 19.07 -17.09
N TYR A 94 10.48 19.38 -18.36
CA TYR A 94 9.82 18.79 -19.51
C TYR A 94 10.85 18.01 -20.31
N TYR A 95 10.58 16.73 -20.52
CA TYR A 95 11.44 15.84 -21.31
C TYR A 95 10.69 15.33 -22.53
N SER A 96 11.28 15.47 -23.71
CA SER A 96 10.76 14.85 -24.94
C SER A 96 11.17 13.38 -25.00
N SER A 97 10.20 12.49 -25.16
CA SER A 97 10.43 11.05 -25.31
C SER A 97 9.47 10.45 -26.35
N VAL A 98 9.61 9.16 -26.63
CA VAL A 98 8.80 8.43 -27.60
C VAL A 98 8.31 7.12 -26.98
N THR A 99 7.07 6.75 -27.25
CA THR A 99 6.47 5.49 -26.78
C THR A 99 6.91 4.31 -27.66
N LYS A 100 6.65 3.07 -27.21
CA LYS A 100 6.99 1.86 -28.00
C LYS A 100 6.26 1.82 -29.35
N GLU A 101 5.09 2.47 -29.43
CA GLU A 101 4.27 2.57 -30.63
C GLU A 101 4.77 3.65 -31.60
N GLY A 102 5.74 4.48 -31.18
CA GLY A 102 6.31 5.55 -32.02
C GLY A 102 5.64 6.91 -31.84
N THR A 103 4.80 7.09 -30.83
CA THR A 103 4.18 8.39 -30.52
C THR A 103 5.15 9.29 -29.78
N GLY A 104 5.33 10.52 -30.25
CA GLY A 104 6.09 11.55 -29.54
C GLY A 104 5.32 12.10 -28.36
N ILE A 105 5.94 12.06 -27.18
CA ILE A 105 5.37 12.49 -25.90
C ILE A 105 6.30 13.49 -25.18
N ILE A 106 5.70 14.33 -24.35
CA ILE A 106 6.37 15.21 -23.40
C ILE A 106 6.04 14.71 -22.00
N ILE A 107 7.08 14.44 -21.22
CA ILE A 107 6.98 13.97 -19.84
C ILE A 107 7.21 15.16 -18.92
N HIS A 108 6.25 15.43 -18.05
CA HIS A 108 6.40 16.40 -16.98
C HIS A 108 7.03 15.66 -15.80
N SER A 109 8.20 16.11 -15.37
CA SER A 109 8.95 15.55 -14.26
C SER A 109 9.06 16.58 -13.14
N ARG A 110 8.90 16.13 -11.90
CA ARG A 110 9.16 16.92 -10.70
C ARG A 110 10.22 16.20 -9.90
N GLU A 111 11.34 16.87 -9.63
CA GLU A 111 12.44 16.28 -8.84
C GLU A 111 12.94 14.94 -9.40
N GLY A 112 12.96 14.82 -10.74
CA GLY A 112 13.36 13.60 -11.44
C GLY A 112 12.28 12.51 -11.51
N ARG A 113 11.09 12.74 -10.95
CA ARG A 113 9.96 11.80 -10.98
C ARG A 113 8.93 12.22 -12.04
N PRO A 114 8.67 11.39 -13.07
CA PRO A 114 7.58 11.62 -14.01
C PRO A 114 6.23 11.71 -13.29
N ILE A 115 5.46 12.77 -13.52
CA ILE A 115 4.14 12.99 -12.89
C ILE A 115 3.01 13.02 -13.92
N LYS A 116 3.31 13.32 -15.17
CA LYS A 116 2.31 13.42 -16.24
C LYS A 116 2.97 13.18 -17.60
N ILE A 117 2.22 12.53 -18.48
CA ILE A 117 2.55 12.36 -19.89
C ILE A 117 1.57 13.22 -20.70
N ALA A 118 2.08 14.00 -21.65
CA ALA A 118 1.33 14.76 -22.64
C ALA A 118 1.87 14.44 -24.04
N GLY A 119 1.09 14.66 -25.10
CA GLY A 119 1.59 14.50 -26.46
C GLY A 119 2.53 15.65 -26.85
N ASN A 120 3.51 15.37 -27.71
CA ASN A 120 4.40 16.39 -28.24
C ASN A 120 3.77 17.08 -29.47
N PRO A 121 3.49 18.40 -29.43
CA PRO A 121 2.94 19.14 -30.57
C PRO A 121 3.86 19.11 -31.80
N ASP A 122 5.17 19.05 -31.59
CA ASP A 122 6.18 19.07 -32.65
C ASP A 122 6.37 17.70 -33.32
N HIS A 123 5.71 16.65 -32.79
CA HIS A 123 5.82 15.32 -33.37
C HIS A 123 5.04 15.21 -34.68
N PRO A 124 5.66 14.77 -35.80
CA PRO A 124 5.08 14.88 -37.14
C PRO A 124 3.87 13.98 -37.40
N ILE A 125 3.64 12.96 -36.56
CA ILE A 125 2.54 12.01 -36.74
C ILE A 125 1.36 12.37 -35.84
N THR A 126 1.64 12.68 -34.57
CA THR A 126 0.61 12.81 -33.54
C THR A 126 0.22 14.24 -33.25
N HIS A 127 1.07 15.23 -33.58
CA HIS A 127 0.79 16.66 -33.42
C HIS A 127 0.18 17.02 -32.06
N GLY A 128 0.69 16.41 -30.98
CA GLY A 128 0.19 16.62 -29.61
C GLY A 128 -0.87 15.61 -29.14
N GLY A 129 -1.33 14.70 -30.01
CA GLY A 129 -2.19 13.59 -29.64
C GLY A 129 -1.48 12.54 -28.78
N VAL A 130 -2.19 12.01 -27.79
CA VAL A 130 -1.75 10.91 -26.92
C VAL A 130 -2.94 10.00 -26.63
N THR A 131 -2.70 8.70 -26.56
CA THR A 131 -3.73 7.71 -26.27
C THR A 131 -3.90 7.49 -24.75
N ALA A 132 -5.05 6.94 -24.34
CA ALA A 132 -5.31 6.64 -22.94
C ALA A 132 -4.31 5.62 -22.36
N SER A 133 -3.93 4.61 -23.15
CA SER A 133 -2.94 3.60 -22.76
C SER A 133 -1.57 4.21 -22.50
N GLU A 134 -1.16 5.19 -23.32
CA GLU A 134 0.13 5.88 -23.13
C GLU A 134 0.15 6.73 -21.87
N VAL A 135 -0.95 7.41 -21.54
CA VAL A 135 -1.07 8.15 -20.27
C VAL A 135 -1.08 7.17 -19.08
N ALA A 136 -1.75 6.03 -19.23
CA ALA A 136 -1.83 4.98 -18.20
C ALA A 136 -0.48 4.29 -17.95
N SER A 137 0.42 4.26 -18.93
CA SER A 137 1.77 3.68 -18.78
C SER A 137 2.60 4.31 -17.66
N LEU A 138 2.24 5.53 -17.23
CA LEU A 138 2.84 6.15 -16.05
C LEU A 138 2.58 5.33 -14.79
N MET A 139 1.42 4.67 -14.67
CA MET A 139 1.10 3.82 -13.52
C MET A 139 1.90 2.53 -13.54
N ASP A 140 2.16 1.95 -14.72
CA ASP A 140 3.03 0.77 -14.85
C ASP A 140 4.45 1.03 -14.33
N LEU A 141 4.94 2.28 -14.42
CA LEU A 141 6.23 2.69 -13.87
C LEU A 141 6.22 2.69 -12.33
N TYR A 142 5.10 3.06 -11.72
CA TYR A 142 4.91 3.20 -10.28
C TYR A 142 4.23 1.99 -9.63
N ASP A 143 3.99 0.91 -10.37
CA ASP A 143 3.36 -0.30 -9.89
C ASP A 143 4.21 -0.96 -8.78
N PRO A 144 3.67 -1.18 -7.56
CA PRO A 144 4.39 -1.83 -6.46
C PRO A 144 4.71 -3.31 -6.72
N ASP A 145 3.95 -3.99 -7.59
CA ASP A 145 4.11 -5.40 -7.92
C ASP A 145 5.20 -5.64 -8.97
N ARG A 146 5.78 -4.57 -9.51
CA ARG A 146 6.89 -4.64 -10.47
C ARG A 146 8.10 -5.36 -9.86
N LEU A 147 8.74 -6.22 -10.65
CA LEU A 147 9.93 -6.94 -10.23
C LEU A 147 11.07 -5.96 -9.90
N ARG A 148 11.44 -5.89 -8.62
CA ARG A 148 12.52 -5.03 -8.11
C ARG A 148 13.92 -5.65 -8.24
N TYR A 149 14.00 -6.94 -8.52
CA TYR A 149 15.25 -7.69 -8.66
C TYR A 149 15.08 -8.84 -9.65
N PRO A 150 16.18 -9.32 -10.27
CA PRO A 150 16.16 -10.50 -11.10
C PRO A 150 15.71 -11.74 -10.32
N VAL A 151 14.91 -12.60 -10.95
CA VAL A 151 14.37 -13.82 -10.35
C VAL A 151 14.73 -15.00 -11.23
N SER A 152 15.28 -16.06 -10.63
CA SER A 152 15.47 -17.35 -11.26
C SER A 152 14.35 -18.29 -10.82
N ILE A 153 13.81 -19.08 -11.74
CA ILE A 153 12.86 -20.15 -11.42
C ILE A 153 13.62 -21.46 -11.40
N LYS A 154 13.63 -22.13 -10.24
CA LYS A 154 14.20 -23.48 -10.08
C LYS A 154 13.13 -24.37 -9.45
N ASN A 155 12.84 -25.51 -10.08
CA ASN A 155 11.82 -26.47 -9.61
C ASN A 155 10.45 -25.81 -9.32
N GLY A 156 10.01 -24.90 -10.20
CA GLY A 156 8.73 -24.20 -10.07
C GLY A 156 8.68 -23.13 -8.96
N LYS A 157 9.77 -22.89 -8.22
CA LYS A 157 9.85 -21.88 -7.16
C LYS A 157 10.64 -20.67 -7.63
N LYS A 158 10.11 -19.47 -7.34
CA LYS A 158 10.79 -18.19 -7.58
C LYS A 158 11.89 -17.99 -6.53
N GLN A 159 13.13 -17.81 -6.98
CA GLN A 159 14.27 -17.51 -6.12
C GLN A 159 14.89 -16.19 -6.56
N LYS A 160 15.25 -15.34 -5.59
CA LYS A 160 15.97 -14.09 -5.86
C LYS A 160 17.35 -14.40 -6.45
N ALA A 161 17.69 -13.78 -7.56
CA ALA A 161 18.98 -13.94 -8.23
C ALA A 161 19.73 -12.61 -8.25
N THR A 162 21.05 -12.69 -8.35
CA THR A 162 21.90 -11.51 -8.58
C THR A 162 22.09 -11.32 -10.07
N GLU A 163 22.08 -10.06 -10.54
CA GLU A 163 22.27 -9.72 -11.96
C GLU A 163 23.55 -10.34 -12.54
N SER A 164 24.66 -10.28 -11.81
CA SER A 164 25.94 -10.85 -12.23
C SER A 164 25.92 -12.38 -12.39
N GLN A 165 25.07 -13.08 -11.63
CA GLN A 165 24.89 -14.53 -11.77
C GLN A 165 24.08 -14.84 -13.02
N VAL A 166 22.98 -14.12 -13.24
CA VAL A 166 22.14 -14.28 -14.44
C VAL A 166 22.96 -14.08 -15.70
N ILE A 167 23.77 -13.02 -15.78
CA ILE A 167 24.64 -12.75 -16.94
C ILE A 167 25.63 -13.89 -17.17
N LYS A 168 26.29 -14.40 -16.11
CA LYS A 168 27.24 -15.51 -16.23
C LYS A 168 26.57 -16.80 -16.69
N ASP A 169 25.38 -17.09 -16.19
CA ASP A 169 24.63 -18.28 -16.55
C ASP A 169 24.14 -18.19 -18.01
N THR A 170 23.65 -17.02 -18.44
CA THR A 170 23.29 -16.78 -19.84
C THR A 170 24.50 -16.91 -20.78
N GLN A 171 25.65 -16.35 -20.42
CA GLN A 171 26.87 -16.47 -21.24
C GLN A 171 27.38 -17.92 -21.38
N LYS A 172 27.15 -18.77 -20.38
CA LYS A 172 27.45 -20.21 -20.49
C LYS A 172 26.46 -20.89 -21.42
N ALA A 173 25.16 -20.69 -21.20
CA ALA A 173 24.11 -21.33 -21.99
C ALA A 173 24.18 -20.97 -23.48
N VAL A 174 24.57 -19.74 -23.81
CA VAL A 174 24.74 -19.30 -25.21
C VAL A 174 25.89 -20.05 -25.91
N LYS A 175 26.91 -20.50 -25.18
CA LYS A 175 28.02 -21.29 -25.75
C LYS A 175 27.63 -22.73 -26.07
N ASP A 176 26.58 -23.25 -25.43
CA ASP A 176 26.11 -24.62 -25.62
C ASP A 176 25.32 -24.83 -26.93
N GLY A 177 25.05 -23.74 -27.68
CA GLY A 177 24.81 -23.79 -29.14
C GLY A 177 23.36 -23.77 -29.61
N ASN A 178 22.37 -23.92 -28.74
CA ASN A 178 20.95 -23.88 -29.12
C ASN A 178 20.21 -22.77 -28.37
N TYR A 179 19.90 -21.67 -29.06
CA TYR A 179 19.13 -20.56 -28.51
C TYR A 179 18.10 -20.07 -29.53
N VAL A 180 16.96 -19.61 -29.01
CA VAL A 180 15.91 -18.95 -29.79
C VAL A 180 15.60 -17.64 -29.09
N LEU A 181 15.67 -16.54 -29.82
CA LEU A 181 15.33 -15.23 -29.29
C LEU A 181 13.86 -14.92 -29.59
N LEU A 182 13.02 -14.97 -28.57
CA LEU A 182 11.61 -14.60 -28.67
C LEU A 182 11.44 -13.13 -28.28
N THR A 183 10.97 -12.31 -29.19
CA THR A 183 10.73 -10.87 -28.95
C THR A 183 9.33 -10.48 -29.37
N GLY A 184 8.80 -9.42 -28.76
CA GLY A 184 7.64 -8.72 -29.31
C GLY A 184 8.01 -7.91 -30.55
N PRO A 185 7.08 -7.15 -31.15
CA PRO A 185 7.40 -6.29 -32.29
C PRO A 185 8.46 -5.23 -31.90
N ILE A 186 9.59 -5.22 -32.62
CA ILE A 186 10.69 -4.27 -32.41
C ILE A 186 10.69 -3.24 -33.53
N ASN A 187 10.39 -1.98 -33.18
CA ASN A 187 10.35 -0.87 -34.12
C ASN A 187 11.61 0.01 -34.07
N SER A 188 12.50 -0.20 -33.08
CA SER A 188 13.71 0.60 -32.90
C SER A 188 14.86 0.14 -33.81
N PRO A 189 15.51 1.05 -34.58
CA PRO A 189 16.66 0.70 -35.42
C PRO A 189 17.88 0.26 -34.60
N SER A 190 18.12 0.87 -33.43
CA SER A 190 19.24 0.49 -32.57
C SER A 190 19.08 -0.92 -31.98
N SER A 191 17.85 -1.29 -31.63
CA SER A 191 17.55 -2.65 -31.15
C SER A 191 17.70 -3.69 -32.25
N LYS A 192 17.30 -3.37 -33.49
CA LYS A 192 17.52 -4.25 -34.66
C LYS A 192 19.00 -4.45 -34.94
N ALA A 193 19.78 -3.37 -34.97
CA ALA A 193 21.22 -3.43 -35.16
C ALA A 193 21.90 -4.31 -34.09
N LEU A 194 21.50 -4.17 -32.82
CA LEU A 194 22.04 -4.99 -31.73
C LEU A 194 21.73 -6.48 -31.92
N ILE A 195 20.51 -6.82 -32.35
CA ILE A 195 20.14 -8.21 -32.64
C ILE A 195 20.96 -8.76 -33.80
N GLU A 196 21.14 -7.99 -34.88
CA GLU A 196 21.98 -8.39 -36.00
C GLU A 196 23.44 -8.63 -35.57
N ASP A 197 24.00 -7.74 -34.76
CA ASP A 197 25.36 -7.87 -34.25
C ASP A 197 25.50 -9.10 -33.34
N PHE A 198 24.49 -9.35 -32.51
CA PHE A 198 24.41 -10.54 -31.67
C PHE A 198 24.39 -11.84 -32.52
N LEU A 199 23.56 -11.87 -33.57
CA LEU A 199 23.45 -13.03 -34.47
C LEU A 199 24.73 -13.28 -35.28
N LYS A 200 25.39 -12.20 -35.76
CA LYS A 200 26.69 -12.28 -36.45
C LYS A 200 27.76 -12.85 -35.54
N ALA A 201 27.81 -12.43 -34.28
CA ALA A 201 28.81 -12.85 -33.32
C ALA A 201 28.71 -14.36 -32.98
N ILE A 202 27.50 -14.92 -32.97
CA ILE A 202 27.24 -16.28 -32.48
C ILE A 202 26.99 -17.28 -33.63
N ARG A 203 26.98 -16.83 -34.89
CA ARG A 203 26.78 -17.68 -36.09
C ARG A 203 25.52 -18.56 -36.00
N ALA A 204 24.33 -17.99 -35.79
CA ALA A 204 23.07 -18.76 -35.90
C ALA A 204 22.07 -18.15 -36.90
N VAL A 205 21.36 -19.06 -37.56
CA VAL A 205 20.27 -18.84 -38.53
C VAL A 205 19.01 -18.44 -37.76
N VAL A 206 18.33 -17.38 -38.20
CA VAL A 206 17.04 -16.94 -37.66
C VAL A 206 15.90 -17.73 -38.32
N ILE A 207 14.92 -18.17 -37.54
CA ILE A 207 13.59 -18.61 -38.00
C ILE A 207 12.58 -17.54 -37.59
#